data_AF-U1MQ84-F1
#
_entry.id   AF-U1MQ84-F1
#
_cell.length_a   1.000
_cell.length_b   1.000
_cell.length_c   1.000
_cell.angle_alpha   90.00
_cell.angle_beta   90.00
_cell.angle_gamma   90.00
#
_symmetry.space_group_name_H-M   'P 1'
#
loop_
_entity.id
_entity.type
_entity.pdbx_description
1 polymer ?
#
loop_
_entity_poly.entity_id
_entity_poly.type
_entity_poly.pdbx_seq_one_letter_code
_entity_poly.pdbx_strand_id
1 'polypeptide(L)'
;MVLSEQAKKRLADVVQLQPTKNKELQERWGIDSGSEIHQYLESELGEYYYRDDNSLIRATEEAAELVDVAPGVEGGEDNEGIPSIIRVPELHAHVFTVLAGPDDRSQSVVSVLNDLREEYDIDPSVEDVREALQSLRQKDVVTIVYRTVPTFQLATSRDMIDVEQTQQSDIDTDTDTSTHTHSNSTTETAQTAESNHRSTLNANADADADTTGVHSDTLEQIETEFEDVD
;
A
#
# COMPACT_ATOMS: atom_id res chain seq x y z
N MET A 1 25.82 -4.05 -25.02
CA MET A 1 26.73 -4.49 -23.94
C MET A 1 26.39 -5.92 -23.54
N VAL A 2 27.25 -6.63 -22.77
CA VAL A 2 26.86 -7.92 -22.19
C VAL A 2 26.37 -7.67 -20.78
N LEU A 3 25.08 -7.92 -20.52
CA LEU A 3 24.48 -7.77 -19.19
C LEU A 3 25.14 -8.72 -18.19
N SER A 4 25.33 -8.24 -16.96
CA SER A 4 25.72 -9.08 -15.84
C SER A 4 24.63 -10.13 -15.55
N GLU A 5 25.01 -11.25 -14.93
CA GLU A 5 24.04 -12.30 -14.56
C GLU A 5 22.93 -11.78 -13.62
N GLN A 6 23.27 -10.85 -12.73
CA GLN A 6 22.28 -10.20 -11.88
C GLN A 6 21.33 -9.31 -12.68
N ALA A 7 21.86 -8.54 -13.65
CA ALA A 7 21.04 -7.71 -14.52
C ALA A 7 20.11 -8.54 -15.39
N LYS A 8 20.56 -9.70 -15.91
CA LYS A 8 19.69 -10.65 -16.63
C LYS A 8 18.57 -11.19 -15.74
N LYS A 9 18.88 -11.55 -14.49
CA LYS A 9 17.86 -12.04 -13.55
C LYS A 9 16.81 -10.97 -13.25
N ARG A 10 17.25 -9.72 -13.02
CA ARG A 10 16.33 -8.60 -12.82
C ARG A 10 15.54 -8.28 -14.08
N LEU A 11 16.16 -8.35 -15.25
CA LEU A 11 15.46 -8.18 -16.52
C LEU A 11 14.40 -9.26 -16.73
N ALA A 12 14.67 -10.51 -16.36
CA ALA A 12 13.68 -11.58 -16.37
C ALA A 12 12.48 -11.27 -15.47
N ASP A 13 12.70 -10.69 -14.29
CA ASP A 13 11.60 -10.24 -13.43
C ASP A 13 10.76 -9.14 -14.10
N VAL A 14 11.40 -8.16 -14.77
CA VAL A 14 10.71 -7.09 -15.50
C VAL A 14 9.88 -7.67 -16.64
N VAL A 15 10.45 -8.57 -17.44
CA VAL A 15 9.77 -9.25 -18.55
C VAL A 15 8.56 -10.04 -18.04
N GLN A 16 8.72 -10.78 -16.95
CA GLN A 16 7.65 -11.61 -16.41
C GLN A 16 6.50 -10.78 -15.78
N LEU A 17 6.84 -9.66 -15.13
CA LEU A 17 5.87 -8.84 -14.41
C LEU A 17 5.16 -7.81 -15.26
N GLN A 18 5.67 -7.49 -16.45
CA GLN A 18 5.12 -6.41 -17.25
C GLN A 18 3.62 -6.61 -17.55
N PRO A 19 2.83 -5.52 -17.59
CA PRO A 19 3.19 -4.15 -17.19
C PRO A 19 3.34 -4.00 -15.66
N THR A 20 4.46 -3.45 -15.20
CA THR A 20 4.80 -3.39 -13.75
C THR A 20 5.14 -1.96 -13.29
N LYS A 21 5.30 -1.75 -11.99
CA LYS A 21 5.69 -0.48 -11.37
C LYS A 21 6.94 -0.65 -10.53
N ASN A 22 7.62 0.45 -10.22
CA ASN A 22 8.82 0.40 -9.38
C ASN A 22 8.53 -0.23 -8.01
N LYS A 23 7.33 0.00 -7.45
CA LYS A 23 6.94 -0.56 -6.15
C LYS A 23 6.94 -2.09 -6.15
N GLU A 24 6.42 -2.71 -7.21
CA GLU A 24 6.42 -4.19 -7.34
C GLU A 24 7.84 -4.75 -7.48
N LEU A 25 8.70 -4.06 -8.27
CA LEU A 25 10.11 -4.43 -8.41
C LEU A 25 10.90 -4.20 -7.11
N GLN A 26 10.59 -3.12 -6.39
CA GLN A 26 11.16 -2.77 -5.11
C GLN A 26 10.93 -3.90 -4.10
N GLU A 27 9.68 -4.34 -3.96
CA GLU A 27 9.29 -5.46 -3.08
C GLU A 27 9.97 -6.77 -3.51
N ARG A 28 10.03 -7.06 -4.82
CA ARG A 28 10.65 -8.29 -5.34
C ARG A 28 12.17 -8.33 -5.14
N TRP A 29 12.85 -7.20 -5.29
CA TRP A 29 14.32 -7.14 -5.21
C TRP A 29 14.83 -6.79 -3.82
N GLY A 30 13.93 -6.49 -2.86
CA GLY A 30 14.29 -6.12 -1.50
C GLY A 30 15.05 -4.79 -1.45
N ILE A 31 14.67 -3.83 -2.29
CA ILE A 31 15.26 -2.49 -2.31
C ILE A 31 14.34 -1.57 -1.52
N ASP A 32 14.88 -0.62 -0.76
CA ASP A 32 14.06 0.21 0.14
C ASP A 32 13.53 1.49 -0.53
N SER A 33 14.00 1.82 -1.73
CA SER A 33 13.65 3.06 -2.44
C SER A 33 13.28 2.83 -3.91
N GLY A 34 12.13 3.37 -4.32
CA GLY A 34 11.72 3.39 -5.72
C GLY A 34 12.66 4.20 -6.63
N SER A 35 13.34 5.22 -6.10
CA SER A 35 14.32 6.01 -6.88
C SER A 35 15.58 5.20 -7.23
N GLU A 36 15.98 4.28 -6.35
CA GLU A 36 17.10 3.36 -6.63
C GLU A 36 16.74 2.39 -7.76
N ILE A 37 15.48 1.93 -7.81
CA ILE A 37 14.96 1.13 -8.94
C ILE A 37 15.04 1.93 -10.23
N HIS A 38 14.56 3.17 -10.24
CA HIS A 38 14.63 4.03 -11.43
C HIS A 38 16.07 4.20 -11.93
N GLN A 39 16.99 4.51 -11.03
CA GLN A 39 18.39 4.72 -11.38
C GLN A 39 19.02 3.44 -11.93
N TYR A 40 18.74 2.29 -11.31
CA TYR A 40 19.22 0.99 -11.75
C TYR A 40 18.69 0.62 -13.14
N LEU A 41 17.38 0.80 -13.37
CA LEU A 41 16.76 0.53 -14.66
C LEU A 41 17.41 1.37 -15.75
N GLU A 42 17.58 2.67 -15.52
CA GLU A 42 18.20 3.58 -16.49
C GLU A 42 19.66 3.23 -16.77
N SER A 43 20.44 2.92 -15.73
CA SER A 43 21.89 2.69 -15.89
C SER A 43 22.24 1.32 -16.46
N GLU A 44 21.51 0.27 -16.06
CA GLU A 44 21.86 -1.12 -16.39
C GLU A 44 20.95 -1.71 -17.47
N LEU A 45 19.69 -1.30 -17.52
CA LEU A 45 18.66 -1.91 -18.37
C LEU A 45 18.06 -0.95 -19.41
N GLY A 46 18.56 0.29 -19.54
CA GLY A 46 17.97 1.34 -20.36
C GLY A 46 17.67 0.97 -21.82
N GLU A 47 18.44 0.07 -22.41
CA GLU A 47 18.21 -0.43 -23.78
C GLU A 47 17.12 -1.51 -23.88
N TYR A 48 16.70 -2.08 -22.75
CA TYR A 48 15.84 -3.28 -22.65
C TYR A 48 14.47 -3.02 -22.01
N TYR A 49 14.21 -1.79 -21.56
CA TYR A 49 12.93 -1.41 -20.98
C TYR A 49 12.45 -0.06 -21.52
N TYR A 50 11.15 0.16 -21.44
CA TYR A 50 10.52 1.43 -21.71
C TYR A 50 9.34 1.66 -20.76
N ARG A 51 8.80 2.88 -20.74
CA ARG A 51 7.57 3.20 -20.03
C ARG A 51 6.43 3.42 -21.01
N ASP A 52 5.26 2.86 -20.71
CA ASP A 52 4.05 3.10 -21.49
C ASP A 52 3.34 4.41 -21.10
N ASP A 53 2.23 4.71 -21.78
CA ASP A 53 1.41 5.90 -21.52
C ASP A 53 0.84 5.96 -20.09
N ASN A 54 0.71 4.80 -19.44
CA ASN A 54 0.27 4.67 -18.05
C ASN A 54 1.43 4.77 -17.05
N SER A 55 2.63 5.15 -17.51
CA SER A 55 3.88 5.19 -16.75
C SER A 55 4.32 3.84 -16.18
N LEU A 56 3.82 2.73 -16.73
CA LEU A 56 4.17 1.37 -16.35
C LEU A 56 5.44 0.93 -17.08
N ILE A 57 6.26 0.15 -16.40
CA ILE A 57 7.48 -0.43 -16.96
C ILE A 57 7.10 -1.63 -17.82
N ARG A 58 7.61 -1.63 -19.05
CA ARG A 58 7.55 -2.74 -20.01
C ARG A 58 8.95 -3.08 -20.49
N ALA A 59 9.17 -4.35 -20.79
CA ALA A 59 10.40 -4.83 -21.41
C ALA A 59 10.23 -4.87 -22.92
N THR A 60 11.32 -4.68 -23.66
CA THR A 60 11.32 -4.84 -25.12
C THR A 60 11.24 -6.32 -25.50
N GLU A 61 10.85 -6.63 -26.74
CA GLU A 61 10.86 -8.01 -27.26
C GLU A 61 12.27 -8.61 -27.21
N GLU A 62 13.29 -7.82 -27.58
CA GLU A 62 14.70 -8.20 -27.50
C GLU A 62 15.10 -8.59 -26.06
N ALA A 63 14.54 -7.92 -25.05
CA ALA A 63 14.79 -8.25 -23.66
C ALA A 63 14.21 -9.62 -23.29
N ALA A 64 13.00 -9.94 -23.76
CA ALA A 64 12.34 -11.22 -23.52
C ALA A 64 13.09 -12.39 -24.17
N GLU A 65 13.56 -12.21 -25.41
CA GLU A 65 14.41 -13.17 -26.11
C GLU A 65 15.75 -13.39 -25.39
N LEU A 66 16.34 -12.31 -24.86
CA LEU A 66 17.64 -12.37 -24.19
C LEU A 66 17.60 -13.17 -22.87
N VAL A 67 16.48 -13.12 -22.13
CA VAL A 67 16.32 -13.82 -20.85
C VAL A 67 15.57 -15.15 -20.97
N ASP A 68 15.06 -15.50 -22.14
CA ASP A 68 14.23 -16.69 -22.40
C ASP A 68 13.02 -16.78 -21.44
N VAL A 69 12.36 -15.65 -21.19
CA VAL A 69 11.16 -15.56 -20.35
C VAL A 69 10.03 -14.95 -21.15
N ALA A 70 8.87 -15.60 -21.12
CA ALA A 70 7.69 -15.08 -21.77
C ALA A 70 7.15 -13.84 -21.04
N PRO A 71 6.72 -12.81 -21.79
CA PRO A 71 6.20 -11.58 -21.21
C PRO A 71 4.94 -11.82 -20.38
N GLY A 72 4.74 -11.00 -19.34
CA GLY A 72 3.58 -11.09 -18.44
C GLY A 72 2.23 -10.81 -19.11
N VAL A 73 2.26 -10.17 -20.29
CA VAL A 73 1.13 -9.84 -21.15
C VAL A 73 1.57 -9.92 -22.62
N GLU A 74 0.76 -10.51 -23.51
CA GLU A 74 1.04 -10.64 -24.96
C GLU A 74 -0.11 -10.07 -25.81
N GLY A 75 0.20 -9.58 -27.02
CA GLY A 75 -0.78 -9.29 -28.09
C GLY A 75 -1.66 -8.04 -27.93
N GLY A 76 -1.28 -7.09 -27.07
CA GLY A 76 -2.04 -5.85 -26.81
C GLY A 76 -1.90 -4.74 -27.86
N GLU A 77 -0.91 -4.81 -28.75
CA GLU A 77 -0.63 -3.75 -29.73
C GLU A 77 -1.64 -3.73 -30.90
N ASP A 78 -2.23 -4.89 -31.21
CA ASP A 78 -3.13 -5.06 -32.37
C ASP A 78 -4.63 -5.03 -32.02
N ASN A 79 -5.00 -5.14 -30.73
CA ASN A 79 -6.39 -5.31 -30.27
C ASN A 79 -6.87 -4.13 -29.40
N GLU A 80 -6.76 -2.89 -29.88
CA GLU A 80 -7.25 -1.70 -29.14
C GLU A 80 -6.70 -1.58 -27.69
N GLY A 81 -5.50 -2.12 -27.44
CA GLY A 81 -4.87 -2.16 -26.12
C GLY A 81 -5.26 -3.36 -25.25
N ILE A 82 -6.16 -4.24 -25.71
CA ILE A 82 -6.61 -5.42 -24.97
C ILE A 82 -5.62 -6.58 -25.17
N PRO A 83 -5.07 -7.16 -24.11
CA PRO A 83 -4.13 -8.27 -24.24
C PRO A 83 -4.81 -9.57 -24.66
N SER A 84 -4.14 -10.35 -25.51
CA SER A 84 -4.61 -11.68 -25.93
C SER A 84 -4.27 -12.77 -24.91
N ILE A 85 -3.15 -12.61 -24.18
CA ILE A 85 -2.72 -13.54 -23.13
C ILE A 85 -2.25 -12.73 -21.91
N ILE A 86 -2.73 -13.11 -20.72
CA ILE A 86 -2.26 -12.58 -19.44
C ILE A 86 -1.70 -13.70 -18.57
N ARG A 87 -0.54 -13.49 -17.97
CA ARG A 87 0.06 -14.40 -16.98
C ARG A 87 -0.13 -13.81 -15.61
N VAL A 88 -0.90 -14.48 -14.76
CA VAL A 88 -1.25 -13.97 -13.43
C VAL A 88 -1.19 -15.09 -12.38
N PRO A 89 -0.97 -14.76 -11.10
CA PRO A 89 -1.13 -15.70 -10.00
C PRO A 89 -2.52 -16.36 -9.98
N GLU A 90 -2.61 -17.54 -9.38
CA GLU A 90 -3.83 -18.34 -9.34
C GLU A 90 -5.03 -17.55 -8.81
N LEU A 91 -4.86 -16.80 -7.71
CA LEU A 91 -5.93 -15.95 -7.16
C LEU A 91 -6.47 -14.94 -8.17
N HIS A 92 -5.60 -14.34 -8.99
CA HIS A 92 -6.01 -13.35 -9.99
C HIS A 92 -6.78 -14.01 -11.14
N ALA A 93 -6.44 -15.26 -11.49
CA ALA A 93 -7.19 -16.03 -12.48
C ALA A 93 -8.60 -16.39 -11.97
N HIS A 94 -8.72 -16.75 -10.68
CA HIS A 94 -10.02 -16.98 -10.04
C HIS A 94 -10.84 -15.69 -9.99
N VAL A 95 -10.23 -14.56 -9.61
CA VAL A 95 -10.87 -13.23 -9.62
C VAL A 95 -11.36 -12.87 -11.02
N PHE A 96 -10.55 -13.10 -12.06
CA PHE A 96 -10.95 -12.86 -13.44
C PHE A 96 -12.17 -13.70 -13.86
N THR A 97 -12.24 -14.95 -13.40
CA THR A 97 -13.32 -15.87 -13.78
C THR A 97 -14.67 -15.50 -13.14
N VAL A 98 -14.65 -15.04 -11.89
CA VAL A 98 -15.89 -14.66 -11.18
C VAL A 98 -16.37 -13.25 -11.49
N LEU A 99 -15.52 -12.43 -12.12
CA LEU A 99 -15.84 -11.03 -12.37
C LEU A 99 -16.99 -10.91 -13.37
N ALA A 100 -17.89 -9.96 -13.10
CA ALA A 100 -18.95 -9.57 -14.01
C ALA A 100 -18.40 -9.21 -15.41
N GLY A 101 -19.11 -9.67 -16.44
CA GLY A 101 -18.76 -9.39 -17.83
C GLY A 101 -18.93 -7.91 -18.20
N PRO A 102 -18.49 -7.51 -19.41
CA PRO A 102 -18.52 -6.11 -19.84
C PRO A 102 -19.94 -5.53 -19.95
N ASP A 103 -20.94 -6.37 -20.20
CA ASP A 103 -22.35 -5.96 -20.30
C ASP A 103 -23.12 -6.07 -18.96
N ASP A 104 -22.48 -6.66 -17.95
CA ASP A 104 -23.06 -6.87 -16.64
C ASP A 104 -22.85 -5.67 -15.71
N ARG A 105 -23.57 -5.65 -14.58
CA ARG A 105 -23.37 -4.59 -13.59
C ARG A 105 -22.02 -4.77 -12.90
N SER A 106 -21.28 -3.66 -12.79
CA SER A 106 -20.02 -3.64 -12.03
C SER A 106 -20.21 -4.13 -10.59
N GLN A 107 -19.26 -4.95 -10.15
CA GLN A 107 -19.24 -5.56 -8.83
C GLN A 107 -18.38 -4.76 -7.84
N SER A 108 -18.74 -4.87 -6.56
CA SER A 108 -17.88 -4.39 -5.48
C SER A 108 -16.83 -5.44 -5.12
N VAL A 109 -15.75 -5.03 -4.46
CA VAL A 109 -14.71 -5.95 -3.94
C VAL A 109 -15.32 -7.04 -3.05
N VAL A 110 -16.29 -6.66 -2.21
CA VAL A 110 -16.98 -7.61 -1.32
C VAL A 110 -17.85 -8.60 -2.10
N SER A 111 -18.45 -8.16 -3.21
CA SER A 111 -19.20 -9.04 -4.11
C SER A 111 -18.27 -10.10 -4.71
N VAL A 112 -17.15 -9.68 -5.29
CA VAL A 112 -16.13 -10.59 -5.87
C VAL A 112 -15.63 -11.59 -4.83
N LEU A 113 -15.34 -11.12 -3.61
CA LEU A 113 -14.88 -11.98 -2.53
C LEU A 113 -15.92 -13.05 -2.15
N ASN A 114 -17.21 -12.72 -2.13
CA ASN A 114 -18.25 -13.72 -1.90
C ASN A 114 -18.36 -14.71 -3.06
N ASP A 115 -18.23 -14.24 -4.31
CA ASP A 115 -18.27 -15.11 -5.49
C ASP A 115 -17.09 -16.10 -5.50
N LEU A 116 -15.89 -15.68 -5.07
CA LEU A 116 -14.73 -16.58 -4.91
C LEU A 116 -14.95 -17.66 -3.86
N ARG A 117 -15.59 -17.32 -2.74
CA ARG A 117 -15.93 -18.28 -1.68
C ARG A 117 -16.95 -19.30 -2.17
N GLU A 118 -17.91 -18.87 -2.99
CA GLU A 118 -18.97 -19.74 -3.51
C GLU A 118 -18.45 -20.69 -4.60
N GLU A 119 -17.69 -20.19 -5.57
CA GLU A 119 -17.25 -20.98 -6.73
C GLU A 119 -16.02 -21.85 -6.44
N TYR A 120 -15.06 -21.31 -5.67
CA TYR A 120 -13.75 -21.93 -5.47
C TYR A 120 -13.46 -22.39 -4.04
N ASP A 121 -14.37 -22.14 -3.09
CA ASP A 121 -14.20 -22.47 -1.66
C ASP A 121 -12.89 -21.91 -1.07
N ILE A 122 -12.47 -20.73 -1.55
CA ILE A 122 -11.28 -20.00 -1.05
C ILE A 122 -11.70 -18.77 -0.25
N ASP A 123 -10.92 -18.44 0.79
CA ASP A 123 -11.17 -17.27 1.65
C ASP A 123 -9.96 -16.31 1.69
N PRO A 124 -9.66 -15.62 0.57
CA PRO A 124 -8.63 -14.59 0.55
C PRO A 124 -9.07 -13.36 1.35
N SER A 125 -8.11 -12.56 1.81
CA SER A 125 -8.44 -11.29 2.48
C SER A 125 -8.97 -10.26 1.47
N VAL A 126 -9.70 -9.25 1.98
CA VAL A 126 -10.16 -8.13 1.15
C VAL A 126 -9.00 -7.40 0.46
N GLU A 127 -7.83 -7.35 1.12
CA GLU A 127 -6.64 -6.72 0.56
C GLU A 127 -6.10 -7.52 -0.63
N ASP A 128 -6.02 -8.85 -0.52
CA ASP A 128 -5.54 -9.71 -1.60
C ASP A 128 -6.46 -9.60 -2.84
N VAL A 129 -7.78 -9.52 -2.63
CA VAL A 129 -8.74 -9.32 -3.72
C VAL A 129 -8.58 -7.93 -4.34
N ARG A 130 -8.33 -6.90 -3.53
CA ARG A 130 -8.07 -5.54 -4.05
C ARG A 130 -6.80 -5.50 -4.88
N GLU A 131 -5.73 -6.13 -4.40
CA GLU A 131 -4.46 -6.24 -5.12
C GLU A 131 -4.66 -6.98 -6.45
N ALA A 132 -5.39 -8.09 -6.45
CA ALA A 132 -5.71 -8.85 -7.66
C ALA A 132 -6.47 -7.99 -8.69
N LEU A 133 -7.52 -7.29 -8.26
CA LEU A 133 -8.29 -6.38 -9.12
C LEU A 133 -7.42 -5.24 -9.66
N GLN A 134 -6.52 -4.70 -8.85
CA GLN A 134 -5.60 -3.64 -9.25
C GLN A 134 -4.55 -4.13 -10.25
N SER A 135 -4.03 -5.34 -10.05
CA SER A 135 -3.10 -6.01 -10.97
C SER A 135 -3.77 -6.28 -12.32
N LEU A 136 -5.00 -6.80 -12.33
CA LEU A 136 -5.76 -7.03 -13.56
C LEU A 136 -6.09 -5.70 -14.27
N ARG A 137 -6.44 -4.64 -13.53
CA ARG A 137 -6.63 -3.30 -14.09
C ARG A 137 -5.34 -2.78 -14.75
N GLN A 138 -4.19 -3.01 -14.13
CA GLN A 138 -2.89 -2.60 -14.66
C GLN A 138 -2.52 -3.30 -15.97
N LYS A 139 -3.12 -4.48 -16.22
CA LYS A 139 -3.00 -5.24 -17.47
C LYS A 139 -4.09 -4.89 -18.49
N ASP A 140 -4.87 -3.83 -18.27
CA ASP A 140 -5.99 -3.39 -19.12
C ASP A 140 -7.11 -4.45 -19.30
N VAL A 141 -7.18 -5.42 -18.39
CA VAL A 141 -8.20 -6.50 -18.40
C VAL A 141 -9.53 -6.02 -17.79
N VAL A 142 -9.47 -5.02 -16.91
CA VAL A 142 -10.61 -4.58 -16.10
C VAL A 142 -10.71 -3.07 -16.07
N THR A 143 -11.94 -2.57 -16.15
CA THR A 143 -12.24 -1.15 -16.03
C THR A 143 -12.92 -0.85 -14.69
N ILE A 144 -12.56 0.27 -14.06
CA ILE A 144 -13.24 0.74 -12.85
C ILE A 144 -14.45 1.58 -13.25
N VAL A 145 -15.62 1.21 -12.72
CA VAL A 145 -16.86 2.00 -12.82
C VAL A 145 -17.16 2.61 -11.46
N TYR A 146 -16.91 3.92 -11.31
CA TYR A 146 -17.28 4.65 -10.10
C TYR A 146 -18.79 4.84 -10.05
N ARG A 147 -19.44 4.21 -9.07
CA ARG A 147 -20.87 4.41 -8.79
C ARG A 147 -21.00 5.32 -7.57
N THR A 148 -21.99 6.22 -7.58
CA THR A 148 -22.20 7.18 -6.50
C THR A 148 -22.52 6.49 -5.17
N VAL A 149 -21.79 6.86 -4.13
CA VAL A 149 -21.95 6.35 -2.75
C VAL A 149 -23.15 7.04 -2.09
N PRO A 150 -23.99 6.32 -1.31
CA PRO A 150 -25.14 6.90 -0.63
C PRO A 150 -24.74 7.96 0.42
N THR A 151 -25.50 9.05 0.46
CA THR A 151 -25.35 10.13 1.43
C THR A 151 -26.48 10.07 2.45
N PHE A 152 -26.15 10.29 3.72
CA PHE A 152 -27.11 10.20 4.83
C PHE A 152 -27.37 11.58 5.41
N GLN A 153 -28.64 11.88 5.67
CA GLN A 153 -29.08 13.07 6.37
C GLN A 153 -30.03 12.66 7.49
N LEU A 154 -29.99 13.36 8.62
CA LEU A 154 -30.97 13.15 9.69
C LEU A 154 -32.37 13.41 9.14
N ALA A 155 -33.25 12.42 9.28
CA ALA A 155 -34.63 12.50 8.81
C ALA A 155 -35.50 13.46 9.64
N THR A 156 -35.00 13.93 10.79
CA THR A 156 -35.73 14.77 11.74
C THR A 156 -34.75 15.57 12.63
N SER A 157 -35.24 16.64 13.25
CA SER A 157 -34.46 17.46 14.17
C SER A 157 -34.01 16.70 15.42
N ARG A 158 -32.80 17.01 15.91
CA ARG A 158 -32.14 16.28 17.00
C ARG A 158 -32.90 16.35 18.32
N ASP A 159 -33.62 17.45 18.54
CA ASP A 159 -34.47 17.72 19.70
C ASP A 159 -35.68 16.78 19.83
N MET A 160 -36.02 16.02 18.79
CA MET A 160 -37.10 15.03 18.81
C MET A 160 -36.61 13.61 19.10
N ILE A 161 -35.30 13.40 19.24
CA ILE A 161 -34.68 12.08 19.41
C ILE A 161 -33.84 12.10 20.68
N ASP A 162 -34.17 11.19 21.60
CA ASP A 162 -33.34 10.93 22.77
C ASP A 162 -32.40 9.76 22.48
N VAL A 163 -31.10 9.94 22.72
CA VAL A 163 -30.04 9.00 22.31
C VAL A 163 -29.34 8.49 23.55
N GLU A 164 -29.53 7.21 23.85
CA GLU A 164 -28.81 6.52 24.92
C GLU A 164 -27.53 5.90 24.37
N GLN A 165 -26.40 6.18 25.01
CA GLN A 165 -25.09 5.62 24.67
C GLN A 165 -24.87 4.33 25.46
N THR A 166 -24.66 3.22 24.77
CA THR A 166 -24.10 2.02 25.38
C THR A 166 -22.57 2.12 25.35
N GLN A 167 -21.94 2.06 26.53
CA GLN A 167 -20.49 2.22 26.64
C GLN A 167 -19.77 1.05 25.94
N GLN A 168 -18.95 1.41 24.96
CA GLN A 168 -17.94 0.57 24.37
C GLN A 168 -16.74 0.62 25.31
N SER A 169 -16.49 -0.44 26.09
CA SER A 169 -15.39 -0.47 27.07
C SER A 169 -14.02 -0.28 26.41
N ASP A 170 -13.22 0.60 27.02
CA ASP A 170 -12.02 1.24 26.48
C ASP A 170 -10.88 0.28 26.12
N ILE A 171 -10.28 0.50 24.94
CA ILE A 171 -8.91 0.09 24.63
C ILE A 171 -8.06 1.34 24.87
N ASP A 172 -7.21 1.26 25.90
CA ASP A 172 -6.23 2.28 26.31
C ASP A 172 -5.36 2.74 25.14
N THR A 173 -5.20 4.05 24.98
CA THR A 173 -3.95 4.58 24.39
C THR A 173 -3.61 5.92 25.04
N ASP A 174 -2.61 5.85 25.91
CA ASP A 174 -1.80 6.94 26.44
C ASP A 174 -1.48 8.01 25.39
N THR A 175 -1.86 9.26 25.64
CA THR A 175 -1.04 10.41 25.22
C THR A 175 -1.24 11.57 26.19
N ASP A 176 -0.15 11.86 26.87
CA ASP A 176 0.10 12.90 27.86
C ASP A 176 0.07 14.31 27.25
N THR A 177 -0.76 15.23 27.78
CA THR A 177 -0.51 16.69 27.76
C THR A 177 -1.38 17.41 28.80
N SER A 178 -0.71 17.79 29.90
CA SER A 178 -0.85 19.04 30.65
C SER A 178 -2.24 19.51 31.14
N THR A 179 -2.49 19.16 32.40
CA THR A 179 -2.91 20.08 33.49
C THR A 179 -4.00 21.12 33.21
N HIS A 180 -5.23 20.78 33.58
CA HIS A 180 -6.10 21.72 34.27
C HIS A 180 -6.77 21.04 35.46
N THR A 181 -6.11 21.13 36.62
CA THR A 181 -6.75 21.01 37.92
C THR A 181 -7.86 22.04 37.99
N HIS A 182 -9.11 21.64 38.20
CA HIS A 182 -10.06 22.35 39.06
C HIS A 182 -11.01 21.34 39.70
N SER A 183 -10.88 21.28 41.02
CA SER A 183 -11.65 20.48 41.95
C SER A 183 -13.12 20.88 41.97
N ASN A 184 -13.99 19.91 42.21
CA ASN A 184 -15.04 19.96 43.24
C ASN A 184 -15.55 18.53 43.46
N SER A 185 -15.19 17.89 44.58
CA SER A 185 -15.83 18.04 45.91
C SER A 185 -17.20 17.35 45.98
N THR A 186 -17.16 16.16 46.58
CA THR A 186 -18.01 15.75 47.71
C THR A 186 -19.45 15.31 47.41
N THR A 187 -19.68 14.00 47.55
CA THR A 187 -20.63 13.39 48.51
C THR A 187 -20.23 11.91 48.63
N GLU A 188 -19.73 11.46 49.78
CA GLU A 188 -20.48 10.72 50.82
C GLU A 188 -21.34 9.58 50.23
N THR A 189 -21.27 8.30 50.63
CA THR A 189 -20.78 7.66 51.85
C THR A 189 -20.83 6.14 51.59
N ALA A 190 -19.77 5.39 51.91
CA ALA A 190 -19.87 3.95 52.18
C ALA A 190 -18.72 3.47 53.09
N GLN A 191 -19.01 3.51 54.39
CA GLN A 191 -18.65 2.51 55.40
C GLN A 191 -18.64 1.08 54.79
N THR A 192 -17.67 0.17 54.98
CA THR A 192 -17.15 -0.36 56.25
C THR A 192 -16.03 -1.40 55.99
N ALA A 193 -15.00 -1.34 56.85
CA ALA A 193 -14.09 -2.39 57.36
C ALA A 193 -13.16 -3.17 56.39
N GLU A 194 -11.84 -2.94 56.49
CA GLU A 194 -10.83 -3.77 57.22
C GLU A 194 -10.33 -4.95 56.36
N SER A 195 -9.04 -5.28 56.20
CA SER A 195 -7.84 -4.93 56.95
C SER A 195 -6.59 -5.45 56.17
N ASN A 196 -5.41 -4.96 56.60
CA ASN A 196 -4.08 -5.56 56.50
C ASN A 196 -3.03 -5.06 55.46
N HIS A 197 -2.26 -4.08 55.95
CA HIS A 197 -0.83 -4.17 56.29
C HIS A 197 0.30 -4.24 55.22
N ARG A 198 1.20 -3.23 55.38
CA ARG A 198 2.68 -3.20 55.30
C ARG A 198 3.31 -3.10 53.90
N SER A 199 3.96 -1.97 53.59
CA SER A 199 5.40 -1.67 53.84
C SER A 199 6.30 -2.52 52.93
N THR A 200 7.20 -2.01 52.09
CA THR A 200 8.22 -0.97 52.28
C THR A 200 8.77 -0.50 50.93
N LEU A 201 9.02 0.81 50.82
CA LEU A 201 10.28 1.41 50.37
C LEU A 201 11.31 0.46 49.74
N ASN A 202 11.67 0.70 48.48
CA ASN A 202 13.09 0.69 48.11
C ASN A 202 13.39 1.81 47.10
N ALA A 203 14.35 2.64 47.49
CA ALA A 203 14.91 3.73 46.72
C ALA A 203 16.28 3.32 46.14
N ASN A 204 16.76 4.16 45.21
CA ASN A 204 18.11 4.22 44.65
C ASN A 204 18.37 3.17 43.55
N ALA A 205 19.09 3.47 42.46
CA ALA A 205 20.13 4.45 42.22
C ALA A 205 20.24 4.61 40.68
N ASP A 206 20.46 5.79 40.10
CA ASP A 206 21.79 6.44 39.92
C ASP A 206 22.51 5.95 38.64
N ALA A 207 23.36 6.82 38.06
CA ALA A 207 24.00 6.82 36.72
C ALA A 207 23.15 7.51 35.62
N ASP A 208 23.34 8.77 35.24
CA ASP A 208 24.55 9.61 35.10
C ASP A 208 25.49 9.10 34.00
N ALA A 209 25.39 9.71 32.81
CA ALA A 209 26.42 9.76 31.78
C ALA A 209 26.11 10.86 30.76
N ASP A 210 26.56 12.05 31.12
CA ASP A 210 26.98 13.15 30.25
C ASP A 210 27.95 12.66 29.16
N THR A 211 27.72 13.06 27.90
CA THR A 211 28.80 13.47 27.00
C THR A 211 28.27 14.33 25.85
N THR A 212 28.75 15.56 25.87
CA THR A 212 28.75 16.61 24.85
C THR A 212 29.65 16.27 23.66
N GLY A 213 29.46 16.91 22.49
CA GLY A 213 30.52 16.94 21.47
C GLY A 213 30.16 17.21 19.99
N VAL A 214 29.71 18.43 19.68
CA VAL A 214 29.99 19.30 18.50
C VAL A 214 30.70 18.77 17.23
N HIS A 215 30.20 19.17 16.04
CA HIS A 215 30.90 19.79 14.87
C HIS A 215 29.87 20.00 13.73
N SER A 216 29.32 21.19 13.46
CA SER A 216 29.80 22.32 12.62
C SER A 216 30.03 22.04 11.12
N ASP A 217 29.27 22.80 10.32
CA ASP A 217 29.58 23.43 9.02
C ASP A 217 30.08 22.59 7.84
N THR A 218 29.26 22.48 6.80
CA THR A 218 29.60 22.80 5.39
C THR A 218 28.30 22.81 4.56
N LEU A 219 27.78 24.01 4.26
CA LEU A 219 26.75 24.23 3.24
C LEU A 219 27.40 25.08 2.13
N GLU A 220 27.95 24.41 1.13
CA GLU A 220 28.46 25.03 -0.09
C GLU A 220 27.31 25.31 -1.07
N GLN A 221 27.43 26.47 -1.69
CA GLN A 221 26.49 27.13 -2.59
C GLN A 221 26.31 26.35 -3.90
N ILE A 222 25.06 26.26 -4.37
CA ILE A 222 24.78 25.99 -5.78
C ILE A 222 24.31 27.32 -6.37
N GLU A 223 25.22 28.02 -7.04
CA GLU A 223 24.90 28.99 -8.08
C GLU A 223 24.27 28.22 -9.25
N THR A 224 23.11 28.67 -9.74
CA THR A 224 22.62 28.28 -11.06
C THR A 224 22.34 29.56 -11.82
N GLU A 225 23.33 29.89 -12.63
CA GLU A 225 23.33 30.83 -13.74
C GLU A 225 22.19 30.44 -14.70
N PHE A 226 21.26 31.37 -14.92
CA PHE A 226 20.24 31.28 -15.97
C PHE A 226 20.75 32.19 -17.10
N GLU A 227 21.34 31.58 -18.13
CA GLU A 227 21.79 32.28 -19.33
C GLU A 227 20.71 32.16 -20.41
N ASP A 228 20.32 33.32 -20.94
CA ASP A 228 19.39 33.56 -22.04
C ASP A 228 19.73 32.76 -23.31
N VAL A 229 18.73 32.20 -23.98
CA VAL A 229 18.78 31.94 -25.43
C VAL A 229 17.42 32.28 -26.06
N ASP A 230 17.52 33.13 -27.09
CA ASP A 230 16.54 33.82 -27.96
C ASP A 230 15.17 33.18 -28.26
#